data_AF-A0A9X0QUT5-F1
#
_entry.id   AF-A0A9X0QUT5-F1
#
_cell.length_a   1.000
_cell.length_b   1.000
_cell.length_c   1.000
_cell.angle_alpha   90.00
_cell.angle_beta   90.00
_cell.angle_gamma   90.00
#
_symmetry.space_group_name_H-M   'P 1'
#
loop_
_entity.id
_entity.type
_entity.pdbx_description
1 polymer ?
#
loop_
_entity_poly.entity_id
_entity_poly.type
_entity_poly.pdbx_seq_one_letter_code
_entity_poly.pdbx_strand_id
1 'polypeptide(L)'
;MPDPRAAAARLPPGAAVVARDLAPAVLAGLAAVARRRRLLLLVAGEGRLALRHGAGLLLPDRRPTTGLPAFLAARRRHRLVLLAAAHGRAGLARARRLGADAVLLSPVFPTASHPGAPALGPLRWAALAARGGRPAVALGGVAGGNAGRLPARTAGLAAIGGFA
;
A
#
# COMPACT_ATOMS: atom_id res chain seq x y z
N MET A 1 0.53 -0.29 20.10
CA MET A 1 1.16 0.46 18.99
C MET A 1 1.02 1.95 19.27
N PRO A 2 2.01 2.79 18.90
CA PRO A 2 1.88 4.25 19.00
C PRO A 2 0.69 4.75 18.16
N ASP A 3 0.13 5.90 18.54
CA ASP A 3 -1.01 6.50 17.85
C ASP A 3 -0.65 6.80 16.37
N PRO A 4 -1.31 6.15 15.39
CA PRO A 4 -1.02 6.36 13.98
C PRO A 4 -1.29 7.80 13.52
N ARG A 5 -2.14 8.55 14.23
CA ARG A 5 -2.46 9.95 13.90
C ARG A 5 -1.26 10.86 14.06
N ALA A 6 -0.46 10.66 15.10
CA ALA A 6 0.74 11.45 15.36
C ALA A 6 1.81 11.21 14.27
N ALA A 7 1.99 9.96 13.84
CA ALA A 7 2.89 9.62 12.75
C ALA A 7 2.41 10.22 11.42
N ALA A 8 1.12 10.07 11.09
CA ALA A 8 0.54 10.64 9.88
C ALA A 8 0.65 12.18 9.85
N ALA A 9 0.53 12.85 10.99
CA ALA A 9 0.70 14.29 11.11
C ALA A 9 2.14 14.78 10.86
N ARG A 10 3.13 13.89 10.68
CA ARG A 10 4.50 14.29 10.30
C ARG A 10 4.80 14.06 8.82
N LEU A 11 3.91 13.37 8.10
CA LEU A 11 4.14 13.06 6.70
C LEU A 11 3.96 14.29 5.79
N PRO A 12 4.75 14.39 4.70
CA PRO A 12 4.58 15.44 3.71
C PRO A 12 3.28 15.24 2.92
N PRO A 13 2.69 16.33 2.38
CA PRO A 13 1.57 16.23 1.45
C PRO A 13 1.87 15.27 0.29
N GLY A 14 0.86 14.51 -0.15
CA GLY A 14 1.00 13.50 -1.21
C GLY A 14 1.53 12.14 -0.74
N ALA A 15 2.05 12.02 0.49
CA ALA A 15 2.40 10.71 1.04
C ALA A 15 1.16 9.84 1.26
N ALA A 16 1.34 8.51 1.17
CA ALA A 16 0.29 7.54 1.39
C ALA A 16 0.36 6.90 2.78
N VAL A 17 -0.79 6.67 3.39
CA VAL A 17 -0.94 5.94 4.66
C VAL A 17 -1.84 4.74 4.43
N VAL A 18 -1.35 3.55 4.76
CA VAL A 18 -2.15 2.31 4.73
C VAL A 18 -2.67 2.02 6.13
N ALA A 19 -3.97 2.19 6.32
CA ALA A 19 -4.68 1.75 7.51
C ALA A 19 -5.02 0.26 7.39
N ARG A 20 -4.54 -0.53 8.35
CA ARG A 20 -4.80 -1.96 8.44
C ARG A 20 -5.25 -2.28 9.86
N ASP A 21 -6.39 -2.97 9.95
CA ASP A 21 -6.91 -3.57 11.18
C ASP A 21 -7.01 -2.55 12.34
N LEU A 22 -7.42 -1.31 12.02
CA LEU A 22 -7.62 -0.23 12.98
C LEU A 22 -9.07 -0.22 13.49
N ALA A 23 -9.25 0.05 14.78
CA ALA A 23 -10.57 0.31 15.35
C ALA A 23 -11.26 1.48 14.61
N PRO A 24 -12.59 1.45 14.40
CA PRO A 24 -13.30 2.48 13.63
C PRO A 24 -13.06 3.92 14.11
N ALA A 25 -13.01 4.14 15.43
CA ALA A 25 -12.75 5.46 16.01
C ALA A 25 -11.35 5.98 15.67
N VAL A 26 -10.34 5.09 15.68
CA VAL A 26 -8.96 5.45 15.32
C VAL A 26 -8.86 5.77 13.84
N LEU A 27 -9.52 4.97 12.99
CA LEU A 27 -9.55 5.22 11.55
C LEU A 27 -10.24 6.54 11.20
N ALA A 28 -11.35 6.88 11.85
CA ALA A 28 -12.03 8.16 11.66
C ALA A 28 -11.11 9.35 11.97
N GLY A 29 -10.39 9.28 13.11
CA GLY A 29 -9.39 10.29 13.46
C GLY A 29 -8.23 10.36 12.47
N LEU A 30 -7.75 9.21 11.99
CA LEU A 30 -6.69 9.14 10.98
C LEU A 30 -7.15 9.72 9.63
N ALA A 31 -8.39 9.48 9.21
CA ALA A 31 -8.98 10.06 8.00
C ALA A 31 -9.06 11.59 8.09
N ALA A 32 -9.43 12.13 9.26
CA ALA A 32 -9.43 13.57 9.49
C ALA A 32 -8.02 14.18 9.39
N VAL A 33 -7.00 13.50 9.91
CA VAL A 33 -5.59 13.92 9.76
C VAL A 33 -5.16 13.84 8.28
N ALA A 34 -5.43 12.72 7.60
CA ALA A 34 -5.07 12.53 6.20
C ALA A 34 -5.65 13.62 5.29
N ARG A 35 -6.93 13.96 5.48
CA ARG A 35 -7.58 15.05 4.74
C ARG A 35 -6.92 16.40 4.99
N ARG A 36 -6.70 16.78 6.25
CA ARG A 36 -6.06 18.05 6.61
C ARG A 36 -4.64 18.17 6.06
N ARG A 37 -3.94 17.04 5.97
CA ARG A 37 -2.54 16.96 5.53
C ARG A 37 -2.35 16.64 4.05
N ARG A 38 -3.45 16.48 3.30
CA ARG A 38 -3.46 16.08 1.88
C ARG A 38 -2.69 14.77 1.64
N LEU A 39 -2.92 13.79 2.52
CA LEU A 39 -2.35 12.44 2.42
C LEU A 39 -3.32 11.52 1.67
N LEU A 40 -2.77 10.56 0.94
CA LEU A 40 -3.54 9.46 0.37
C LEU A 40 -3.80 8.39 1.45
N LEU A 41 -5.01 8.33 1.99
CA LEU A 41 -5.41 7.25 2.90
C LEU A 41 -5.88 6.02 2.10
N LEU A 42 -5.37 4.85 2.46
CA LEU A 42 -5.77 3.55 1.92
C LEU A 42 -6.25 2.66 3.07
N VAL A 43 -7.46 2.11 2.97
CA VAL A 43 -7.94 1.09 3.91
C VAL A 43 -7.63 -0.30 3.36
N ALA A 44 -7.05 -1.19 4.15
CA ALA A 44 -6.65 -2.52 3.70
C ALA A 44 -7.78 -3.55 3.84
N GLY A 45 -8.28 -4.07 2.72
CA GLY A 45 -9.21 -5.22 2.70
C GLY A 45 -10.67 -4.91 3.04
N GLU A 46 -11.05 -3.65 3.26
CA GLU A 46 -12.43 -3.28 3.63
C GLU A 46 -12.98 -2.16 2.73
N GLY A 47 -13.58 -2.55 1.60
CA GLY A 47 -14.04 -1.62 0.56
C GLY A 47 -15.13 -0.65 1.03
N ARG A 48 -16.14 -1.13 1.77
CA ARG A 48 -17.21 -0.26 2.30
C ARG A 48 -16.67 0.72 3.35
N LEU A 49 -15.72 0.29 4.17
CA LEU A 49 -15.07 1.17 5.14
C LEU A 49 -14.24 2.25 4.44
N ALA A 50 -13.53 1.88 3.36
CA ALA A 50 -12.81 2.85 2.53
C ALA A 50 -13.76 3.92 1.97
N LEU A 51 -14.90 3.50 1.40
CA LEU A 51 -15.91 4.41 0.85
C LEU A 51 -16.47 5.37 1.89
N ARG A 52 -16.79 4.89 3.10
CA ARG A 52 -17.30 5.73 4.20
C ARG A 52 -16.38 6.90 4.55
N HIS A 53 -15.07 6.74 4.34
CA HIS A 53 -14.07 7.76 4.63
C HIS A 53 -13.53 8.48 3.39
N GLY A 54 -14.07 8.21 2.20
CA GLY A 54 -13.51 8.73 0.94
C GLY A 54 -12.05 8.29 0.72
N ALA A 55 -11.66 7.16 1.29
CA ALA A 55 -10.31 6.62 1.20
C ALA A 55 -10.18 5.67 0.00
N GLY A 56 -8.96 5.50 -0.49
CA GLY A 56 -8.66 4.42 -1.42
C GLY A 56 -8.62 3.06 -0.72
N LEU A 57 -8.47 2.00 -1.51
CA LEU A 57 -8.46 0.61 -1.03
C LEU A 57 -7.11 -0.04 -1.34
N LEU A 58 -6.53 -0.71 -0.35
CA LEU A 58 -5.44 -1.66 -0.57
C LEU A 58 -6.00 -3.09 -0.57
N LEU A 59 -5.89 -3.78 -1.70
CA LEU A 59 -6.19 -5.20 -1.83
C LEU A 59 -5.06 -6.03 -1.23
N PRO A 60 -5.30 -6.77 -0.14
CA PRO A 60 -4.29 -7.64 0.46
C PRO A 60 -4.04 -8.87 -0.42
N ASP A 61 -2.81 -9.37 -0.49
CA ASP A 61 -2.52 -10.52 -1.37
C ASP A 61 -3.14 -11.84 -0.88
N ARG A 62 -3.00 -12.12 0.42
CA ARG A 62 -3.35 -13.42 1.03
C ARG A 62 -4.61 -13.42 1.92
N ARG A 63 -5.40 -12.34 1.90
CA ARG A 63 -6.67 -12.26 2.64
C ARG A 63 -7.79 -11.71 1.76
N PRO A 64 -9.04 -12.11 1.98
CA PRO A 64 -10.17 -11.59 1.20
C PRO A 64 -10.35 -10.09 1.44
N THR A 65 -11.06 -9.45 0.52
CA THR A 65 -11.48 -8.06 0.63
C THR A 65 -12.99 -8.01 0.71
N THR A 66 -13.54 -7.46 1.79
CA THR A 66 -14.98 -7.28 1.94
C THR A 66 -15.43 -6.03 1.18
N GLY A 67 -16.66 -6.04 0.64
CA GLY A 67 -17.22 -4.87 -0.04
C GLY A 67 -16.50 -4.45 -1.32
N LEU A 68 -15.69 -5.33 -1.93
CA LEU A 68 -14.94 -5.04 -3.15
C LEU A 68 -15.83 -4.60 -4.32
N PRO A 69 -16.95 -5.28 -4.65
CA PRO A 69 -17.81 -4.85 -5.76
C PRO A 69 -18.34 -3.43 -5.57
N ALA A 70 -18.77 -3.09 -4.35
CA ALA A 70 -19.25 -1.74 -4.02
C ALA A 70 -18.15 -0.69 -4.22
N PHE A 71 -16.92 -0.99 -3.76
CA PHE A 71 -15.77 -0.10 -3.97
C PHE A 71 -15.46 0.08 -5.46
N LEU A 72 -15.41 -1.01 -6.24
CA LEU A 72 -15.10 -0.95 -7.67
C LEU A 72 -16.16 -0.18 -8.46
N ALA A 73 -17.44 -0.32 -8.12
CA ALA A 73 -18.52 0.42 -8.75
C ALA A 73 -18.42 1.93 -8.46
N ALA A 74 -18.06 2.31 -7.23
CA ALA A 74 -18.02 3.71 -6.81
C ALA A 74 -16.70 4.42 -7.13
N ARG A 75 -15.56 3.71 -7.17
CA ARG A 75 -14.22 4.33 -7.20
C ARG A 75 -13.99 5.27 -8.38
N ARG A 76 -14.56 5.00 -9.56
CA ARG A 76 -14.35 5.86 -10.75
C ARG A 76 -15.01 7.22 -10.56
N ARG A 77 -16.26 7.23 -10.10
CA ARG A 77 -17.02 8.46 -9.81
C ARG A 77 -16.32 9.31 -8.75
N HIS A 78 -15.78 8.66 -7.72
CA HIS A 78 -15.13 9.34 -6.59
C HIS A 78 -13.61 9.49 -6.75
N ARG A 79 -13.05 9.10 -7.90
CA ARG A 79 -11.60 9.13 -8.20
C ARG A 79 -10.75 8.47 -7.11
N LEU A 80 -11.25 7.36 -6.54
CA LEU A 80 -10.58 6.65 -5.45
C LEU A 80 -9.53 5.68 -5.98
N VAL A 81 -8.38 5.69 -5.31
CA VAL A 81 -7.22 4.88 -5.66
C VAL A 81 -7.42 3.42 -5.20
N LEU A 82 -7.02 2.47 -6.04
CA LEU A 82 -6.93 1.05 -5.73
C LEU A 82 -5.47 0.60 -5.82
N LEU A 83 -4.86 0.24 -4.68
CA LEU A 83 -3.58 -0.47 -4.65
C LEU A 83 -3.81 -1.97 -4.47
N ALA A 84 -2.88 -2.79 -4.94
CA ALA A 84 -2.85 -4.20 -4.64
C ALA A 84 -1.49 -4.63 -4.09
N ALA A 85 -1.49 -5.31 -2.94
CA ALA A 85 -0.31 -6.02 -2.47
C ALA A 85 -0.06 -7.24 -3.37
N ALA A 86 1.19 -7.46 -3.72
CA ALA A 86 1.63 -8.60 -4.50
C ALA A 86 2.94 -9.14 -3.95
N HIS A 87 3.01 -10.46 -3.76
CA HIS A 87 4.24 -11.18 -3.38
C HIS A 87 4.83 -12.00 -4.54
N GLY A 88 4.31 -11.80 -5.75
CA GLY A 88 4.74 -12.52 -6.94
C GLY A 88 3.78 -12.37 -8.12
N ARG A 89 3.96 -13.23 -9.12
CA ARG A 89 3.26 -13.17 -10.41
C ARG A 89 1.74 -13.26 -10.28
N ALA A 90 1.23 -14.12 -9.40
CA ALA A 90 -0.20 -14.29 -9.18
C ALA A 90 -0.86 -13.00 -8.66
N GLY A 91 -0.24 -12.35 -7.66
CA GLY A 91 -0.69 -11.07 -7.13
C GLY A 91 -0.67 -9.96 -8.18
N LEU A 92 0.39 -9.90 -9.01
CA LEU A 92 0.48 -8.95 -10.14
C LEU A 92 -0.61 -9.17 -11.19
N ALA A 93 -0.87 -10.42 -11.56
CA ALA A 93 -1.94 -10.76 -12.50
C ALA A 93 -3.31 -10.36 -11.96
N ARG A 94 -3.56 -10.60 -10.65
CA ARG A 94 -4.79 -10.18 -9.98
C ARG A 94 -4.93 -8.66 -9.96
N ALA A 95 -3.85 -7.93 -9.65
CA ALA A 95 -3.84 -6.47 -9.66
C ALA A 95 -4.20 -5.91 -11.04
N ARG A 96 -3.66 -6.51 -12.11
CA ARG A 96 -4.00 -6.14 -13.49
C ARG A 96 -5.48 -6.35 -13.79
N ARG A 97 -6.02 -7.55 -13.49
CA ARG A 97 -7.44 -7.86 -13.76
C ARG A 97 -8.39 -6.92 -13.03
N LEU A 98 -8.08 -6.57 -11.79
CA LEU A 98 -8.93 -5.69 -10.96
C LEU A 98 -8.73 -4.20 -11.27
N GLY A 99 -7.85 -3.86 -12.21
CA GLY A 99 -7.58 -2.47 -12.58
C GLY A 99 -6.96 -1.67 -11.44
N ALA A 100 -6.04 -2.26 -10.67
CA ALA A 100 -5.29 -1.54 -9.64
C ALA A 100 -4.45 -0.41 -10.28
N ASP A 101 -4.38 0.73 -9.61
CA ASP A 101 -3.63 1.90 -10.06
C ASP A 101 -2.12 1.71 -9.85
N ALA A 102 -1.75 1.01 -8.78
CA ALA A 102 -0.37 0.61 -8.49
C ALA A 102 -0.34 -0.71 -7.71
N VAL A 103 0.85 -1.31 -7.63
CA VAL A 103 1.11 -2.51 -6.84
C VAL A 103 2.12 -2.24 -5.75
N LEU A 104 1.88 -2.80 -4.57
CA LEU A 104 2.82 -2.84 -3.46
C LEU A 104 3.53 -4.20 -3.52
N LEU A 105 4.72 -4.22 -4.12
CA LEU A 105 5.47 -5.44 -4.40
C LEU A 105 6.47 -5.69 -3.27
N SER A 106 6.27 -6.80 -2.55
CA SER A 106 6.99 -7.09 -1.30
C SER A 106 7.14 -8.58 -0.99
N PRO A 107 8.04 -8.97 -0.07
CA PRO A 107 9.12 -8.14 0.48
C PRO A 107 10.29 -8.01 -0.51
N VAL A 108 10.83 -6.81 -0.65
CA VAL A 108 12.02 -6.54 -1.49
C VAL A 108 13.26 -7.17 -0.85
N PHE A 109 13.49 -6.85 0.42
CA PHE A 109 14.61 -7.32 1.23
C PHE A 109 14.10 -8.05 2.48
N PRO A 110 14.96 -8.80 3.20
CA PRO A 110 14.60 -9.39 4.48
C PRO A 110 14.02 -8.34 5.45
N THR A 111 13.07 -8.74 6.30
CA THR A 111 12.37 -7.82 7.20
C THR A 111 12.46 -8.31 8.64
N ALA A 112 12.63 -7.39 9.60
CA ALA A 112 12.61 -7.73 11.03
C ALA A 112 11.26 -8.29 11.49
N SER A 113 10.15 -7.90 10.84
CA SER A 113 8.81 -8.39 11.18
C SER A 113 8.59 -9.87 10.80
N HIS A 114 9.38 -10.40 9.86
CA HIS A 114 9.31 -11.80 9.45
C HIS A 114 10.73 -12.33 9.18
N PRO A 115 11.51 -12.60 10.24
CA PRO A 115 12.85 -13.17 10.11
C PRO A 115 12.82 -14.52 9.40
N GLY A 116 13.78 -14.79 8.52
CA GLY A 116 13.87 -16.06 7.78
C GLY A 116 12.88 -16.23 6.61
N ALA A 117 11.90 -15.34 6.45
CA ALA A 117 11.00 -15.40 5.30
C ALA A 117 11.74 -15.02 4.00
N PRO A 118 11.51 -15.73 2.88
CA PRO A 118 12.13 -15.40 1.61
C PRO A 118 11.82 -13.97 1.14
N ALA A 119 12.87 -13.24 0.77
CA ALA A 119 12.75 -11.95 0.10
C ALA A 119 12.90 -12.12 -1.42
N LEU A 120 12.37 -11.18 -2.20
CA LEU A 120 12.53 -11.19 -3.65
C LEU A 120 13.98 -10.89 -4.06
N GLY A 121 14.62 -9.95 -3.37
CA GLY A 121 15.86 -9.32 -3.80
C GLY A 121 15.63 -8.31 -4.96
N PRO A 122 16.56 -7.36 -5.17
CA PRO A 122 16.37 -6.25 -6.09
C PRO A 122 16.21 -6.69 -7.54
N LEU A 123 16.96 -7.70 -8.00
CA LEU A 123 16.90 -8.20 -9.37
C LEU A 123 15.55 -8.83 -9.70
N ARG A 124 15.09 -9.77 -8.86
CA ARG A 124 13.78 -10.43 -9.04
C ARG A 124 12.64 -9.43 -8.88
N TRP A 125 12.75 -8.51 -7.93
CA TRP A 125 11.79 -7.43 -7.75
C TRP A 125 11.69 -6.58 -9.02
N ALA A 126 12.82 -6.16 -9.59
CA ALA A 126 12.87 -5.36 -10.81
C ALA A 126 12.27 -6.09 -12.02
N ALA A 127 12.54 -7.38 -12.17
CA ALA A 127 11.98 -8.22 -13.23
C ALA A 127 10.46 -8.36 -13.10
N LEU A 128 9.96 -8.58 -11.87
CA LEU A 128 8.53 -8.65 -11.59
C LEU A 128 7.83 -7.31 -11.82
N ALA A 129 8.43 -6.20 -11.35
CA ALA A 129 7.90 -4.86 -11.55
C ALA A 129 7.76 -4.51 -13.03
N ALA A 130 8.79 -4.82 -13.85
CA ALA A 130 8.76 -4.60 -15.30
C ALA A 130 7.64 -5.38 -16.00
N ARG A 131 7.39 -6.63 -15.59
CA ARG A 131 6.35 -7.49 -16.19
C ARG A 131 4.97 -7.30 -15.57
N GLY A 132 4.87 -6.60 -14.45
CA GLY A 132 3.62 -6.37 -13.71
C GLY A 132 2.64 -5.47 -14.46
N GLY A 133 3.14 -4.61 -15.36
CA GLY A 133 2.33 -3.68 -16.16
C GLY A 133 1.47 -2.72 -15.34
N ARG A 134 1.90 -2.45 -14.11
CA ARG A 134 1.37 -1.44 -13.19
C ARG A 134 2.56 -0.78 -12.48
N PRO A 135 2.49 0.51 -12.11
CA PRO A 135 3.48 1.15 -11.26
C PRO A 135 3.73 0.33 -9.98
N ALA A 136 5.00 0.07 -9.67
CA ALA A 136 5.38 -0.76 -8.54
C ALA A 136 6.02 0.07 -7.42
N VAL A 137 5.42 0.00 -6.23
CA VAL A 137 5.92 0.57 -4.98
C VAL A 137 6.66 -0.54 -4.23
N ALA A 138 7.90 -0.27 -3.84
CA ALA A 138 8.73 -1.21 -3.11
C ALA A 138 8.39 -1.20 -1.62
N LEU A 139 8.16 -2.38 -1.04
CA LEU A 139 7.97 -2.55 0.40
C LEU A 139 8.73 -3.77 0.91
N GLY A 140 9.18 -3.68 2.17
CA GLY A 140 9.81 -4.78 2.90
C GLY A 140 11.32 -4.65 2.90
N GLY A 141 11.86 -4.27 4.06
CA GLY A 141 13.30 -4.13 4.31
C GLY A 141 13.95 -2.97 3.56
N VAL A 142 13.17 -2.03 3.01
CA VAL A 142 13.68 -0.83 2.35
C VAL A 142 14.09 0.20 3.40
N ALA A 143 15.31 0.73 3.29
CA ALA A 143 15.91 1.74 4.14
C ALA A 143 16.85 2.65 3.33
N GLY A 144 17.27 3.78 3.90
CA GLY A 144 18.13 4.75 3.22
C GLY A 144 19.39 4.15 2.58
N GLY A 145 20.07 3.24 3.29
CA GLY A 145 21.29 2.58 2.81
C GLY A 145 21.09 1.54 1.70
N ASN A 146 19.85 1.12 1.40
CA ASN A 146 19.60 0.10 0.38
C ASN A 146 18.58 0.50 -0.71
N ALA A 147 17.91 1.65 -0.56
CA ALA A 147 16.96 2.17 -1.53
C ALA A 147 17.58 2.35 -2.93
N GLY A 148 18.86 2.75 -3.01
CA GLY A 148 19.60 2.89 -4.27
C GLY A 148 19.82 1.58 -5.04
N ARG A 149 19.56 0.42 -4.44
CA ARG A 149 19.62 -0.89 -5.11
C ARG A 149 18.37 -1.20 -5.92
N LEU A 150 17.31 -0.40 -5.77
CA LEU A 150 16.08 -0.50 -6.56
C LEU A 150 16.24 0.26 -7.88
N PRO A 151 15.61 -0.19 -8.97
CA PRO A 151 15.72 0.48 -10.26
C PRO A 151 15.04 1.86 -10.24
N ALA A 152 15.56 2.81 -11.01
CA ALA A 152 15.03 4.18 -11.10
C ALA A 152 13.53 4.26 -11.46
N ARG A 153 12.99 3.25 -12.17
CA ARG A 153 11.56 3.13 -12.50
C ARG A 153 10.64 2.77 -11.32
N THR A 154 11.18 2.68 -10.09
CA THR A 154 10.40 2.37 -8.89
C THR A 154 9.46 3.52 -8.61
N ALA A 155 8.15 3.25 -8.57
CA ALA A 155 7.13 4.29 -8.49
C ALA A 155 7.01 4.93 -7.08
N GLY A 156 7.58 4.27 -6.07
CA GLY A 156 7.64 4.78 -4.71
C GLY A 156 8.24 3.77 -3.75
N LEU A 157 8.56 4.22 -2.55
CA LEU A 157 9.03 3.40 -1.45
C LEU A 157 7.99 3.43 -0.34
N ALA A 158 7.76 2.28 0.28
CA ALA A 158 6.91 2.14 1.45
C ALA A 158 7.66 1.41 2.56
N ALA A 159 7.40 1.81 3.79
CA ALA A 159 8.01 1.25 4.98
C ALA A 159 6.98 1.07 6.10
N ILE A 160 7.25 0.14 7.00
CA ILE A 160 6.53 -0.02 8.26
C ILE A 160 7.55 0.37 9.35
N GLY A 161 7.31 1.48 10.04
CA GLY A 161 8.21 2.00 11.08
C GLY A 161 9.53 2.62 10.59
N GLY A 162 9.76 2.74 9.27
CA GLY A 162 11.05 3.14 8.69
C GLY A 162 11.18 4.56 8.13
N PHE A 163 10.20 5.45 8.38
CA PHE A 163 10.27 6.88 8.00
C PHE A 163 10.39 7.80 9.22
N ALA A 164 11.01 7.31 10.29
CA ALA A 164 11.30 8.10 11.48
C ALA A 164 12.52 8.99 11.23
#